data_AF-A0A183B0M7-F1
#
_entry.id   AF-A0A183B0M7-F1
#
_cell.length_a   1.000
_cell.length_b   1.000
_cell.length_c   1.000
_cell.angle_alpha   90.00
_cell.angle_beta   90.00
_cell.angle_gamma   90.00
#
_symmetry.space_group_name_H-M   'P 1'
#
loop_
_entity.id
_entity.type
_entity.pdbx_description
1 polymer ?
#
loop_
_entity_poly.entity_id
_entity_poly.type
_entity_poly.pdbx_seq_one_letter_code
_entity_poly.pdbx_strand_id
1 'polypeptide(L)'
;MGHVGSSDPSGTGQVSSQAKSAIAAGAAAAAGMKRFKWHLGIRSQSRPWDIMHEVFKAMHTLGYEWKVINPFNVRVRKWNPVLQHHSKLVLQLYQVDTRSYLLDFKCIDESQHDSDSLLVRRRSNNVSMCLDSSYTGMAFDPAYDHSEVPSQVT
;
A
#
# COMPACT_ATOMS: atom_id res chain seq x y z
N MET A 1 26.33 -64.45 48.07
CA MET A 1 27.38 -63.72 48.81
C MET A 1 28.20 -62.93 47.80
N GLY A 2 28.37 -61.63 48.02
CA GLY A 2 29.10 -60.73 47.12
C GLY A 2 28.68 -59.29 47.38
N HIS A 3 29.36 -58.67 48.35
CA HIS A 3 29.21 -57.26 48.75
C HIS A 3 30.09 -56.36 47.86
N VAL A 4 29.94 -55.04 48.07
CA VAL A 4 30.87 -53.92 47.79
C VAL A 4 30.40 -52.93 46.70
N GLY A 5 29.87 -51.79 47.16
CA GLY A 5 30.65 -50.54 47.18
C GLY A 5 30.49 -49.51 46.05
N SER A 6 29.76 -48.44 46.40
CA SER A 6 30.21 -47.04 46.35
C SER A 6 30.15 -46.19 45.05
N SER A 7 29.80 -44.92 45.31
CA SER A 7 30.07 -43.66 44.57
C SER A 7 28.98 -43.06 43.66
N ASP A 8 28.28 -42.08 44.22
CA ASP A 8 27.86 -40.84 43.54
C ASP A 8 29.12 -39.94 43.31
N PRO A 9 29.17 -38.99 42.33
CA PRO A 9 28.10 -38.02 42.06
C PRO A 9 27.82 -37.70 40.58
N SER A 10 26.53 -37.54 40.28
CA SER A 10 26.06 -36.98 39.00
C SER A 10 26.30 -35.47 38.92
N GLY A 11 27.43 -35.07 38.33
CA GLY A 11 27.65 -33.71 37.83
C GLY A 11 26.84 -33.49 36.55
N THR A 12 25.63 -32.96 36.67
CA THR A 12 24.81 -32.56 35.52
C THR A 12 25.06 -31.10 35.16
N GLY A 13 25.55 -30.90 33.93
CA GLY A 13 25.99 -29.61 33.40
C GLY A 13 24.90 -28.54 33.42
N GLN A 14 25.23 -27.40 34.03
CA GLN A 14 24.53 -26.14 33.85
C GLN A 14 24.81 -25.59 32.45
N VAL A 15 24.05 -26.01 31.45
CA VAL A 15 23.96 -25.31 30.15
C VAL A 15 22.60 -25.60 29.55
N SER A 16 21.61 -24.71 29.77
CA SER A 16 20.41 -24.55 28.91
C SER A 16 19.37 -23.55 29.43
N SER A 17 19.63 -22.78 30.48
CA SER A 17 18.69 -21.74 30.95
C SER A 17 18.74 -20.47 30.10
N GLN A 18 19.88 -20.17 29.45
CA GLN A 18 20.05 -18.92 28.68
C GLN A 18 19.39 -18.97 27.30
N ALA A 19 19.35 -20.14 26.64
CA ALA A 19 18.73 -20.31 25.33
C ALA A 19 17.19 -20.19 25.36
N LYS A 20 16.55 -20.61 26.47
CA LYS A 20 15.09 -20.49 26.63
C LYS A 20 14.64 -19.03 26.82
N SER A 21 15.44 -18.22 27.52
CA SER A 21 15.13 -16.80 27.73
C SER A 21 15.30 -15.94 26.48
N ALA A 22 16.22 -16.27 25.57
CA ALA A 22 16.42 -15.52 24.33
C ALA A 22 15.24 -15.67 23.35
N ILE A 23 14.62 -16.86 23.28
CA ILE A 23 13.44 -17.11 22.43
C ILE A 23 12.20 -16.42 23.03
N ALA A 24 12.05 -16.43 24.36
CA ALA A 24 11.00 -15.71 25.05
C ALA A 24 11.15 -14.18 24.94
N ALA A 25 12.38 -13.65 25.01
CA ALA A 25 12.68 -12.23 24.80
C ALA A 25 12.49 -11.81 23.33
N GLY A 26 12.86 -12.65 22.37
CA GLY A 26 12.58 -12.42 20.94
C GLY A 26 11.09 -12.44 20.60
N ALA A 27 10.31 -13.33 21.23
CA ALA A 27 8.86 -13.36 21.11
C ALA A 27 8.19 -12.15 21.79
N ALA A 28 8.71 -11.69 22.93
CA ALA A 28 8.23 -10.49 23.62
C ALA A 28 8.56 -9.19 22.85
N ALA A 29 9.71 -9.12 22.20
CA ALA A 29 10.07 -8.00 21.32
C ALA A 29 9.17 -7.93 20.07
N ALA A 30 8.79 -9.08 19.50
CA ALA A 30 7.81 -9.16 18.40
C ALA A 30 6.36 -8.89 18.86
N ALA A 31 6.03 -9.15 20.12
CA ALA A 31 4.71 -8.88 20.70
C ALA A 31 4.44 -7.40 21.03
N GLY A 32 5.49 -6.58 21.12
CA GLY A 32 5.40 -5.14 21.41
C GLY A 32 5.08 -4.27 20.19
N MET A 33 5.18 -4.81 18.97
CA MET A 33 4.91 -4.08 17.74
C MET A 33 3.41 -4.18 17.41
N LYS A 34 2.66 -3.10 17.64
CA LYS A 34 1.24 -3.01 17.25
C LYS A 34 1.11 -3.36 15.76
N ARG A 35 0.55 -4.54 15.47
CA ARG A 35 0.29 -4.96 14.09
C ARG A 35 -0.68 -3.98 13.45
N PHE A 36 -0.31 -3.46 12.29
CA PHE A 36 -1.16 -2.56 11.54
C PHE A 36 -2.36 -3.32 10.96
N LYS A 37 -3.55 -2.71 11.02
CA LYS A 37 -4.78 -3.27 10.48
C LYS A 37 -5.20 -2.45 9.26
N TRP A 38 -5.20 -3.09 8.10
CA TRP A 38 -5.72 -2.50 6.88
C TRP A 38 -7.24 -2.34 6.98
N HIS A 39 -7.75 -1.23 6.44
CA HIS A 39 -9.18 -0.92 6.38
C HIS A 39 -9.55 -0.57 4.95
N LEU A 40 -10.68 -1.11 4.49
CA LEU A 40 -11.30 -0.65 3.26
C LEU A 40 -11.95 0.71 3.51
N GLY A 41 -11.67 1.68 2.65
CA GLY A 41 -12.25 3.02 2.72
C GLY A 41 -12.04 3.72 4.07
N ILE A 42 -12.96 4.61 4.41
CA ILE A 42 -12.99 5.30 5.71
C ILE A 42 -14.34 5.06 6.40
N ARG A 43 -14.35 4.97 7.73
CA ARG A 43 -15.58 4.79 8.52
C ARG A 43 -16.01 6.08 9.21
N SER A 44 -17.32 6.28 9.32
CA SER A 44 -17.93 7.37 10.07
C SER A 44 -19.16 6.89 10.85
N GLN A 45 -19.40 7.52 12.01
CA GLN A 45 -20.60 7.31 12.83
C GLN A 45 -21.63 8.43 12.68
N SER A 46 -21.35 9.44 11.83
CA SER A 46 -22.29 10.52 11.54
C SER A 46 -23.49 10.02 10.75
N ARG A 47 -24.56 10.83 10.63
CA ARG A 47 -25.73 10.45 9.82
C ARG A 47 -25.33 10.38 8.34
N PRO A 48 -25.95 9.50 7.53
CA PRO A 48 -25.61 9.36 6.11
C PRO A 48 -25.62 10.68 5.35
N TRP A 49 -26.64 11.50 5.60
CA TRP A 49 -26.82 12.80 4.96
C TRP A 49 -25.73 13.79 5.33
N ASP A 50 -25.32 13.82 6.61
CA ASP A 50 -24.25 14.68 7.09
C ASP A 50 -22.90 14.26 6.49
N ILE A 51 -22.65 12.95 6.40
CA ILE A 51 -21.44 12.41 5.75
C ILE A 51 -21.38 12.87 4.29
N MET A 52 -22.46 12.66 3.53
CA MET A 52 -22.50 13.05 2.13
C MET A 52 -22.35 14.57 1.96
N HIS A 53 -22.96 15.38 2.83
CA HIS A 53 -22.80 16.84 2.81
C HIS A 53 -21.34 17.27 2.98
N GLU A 54 -20.63 16.70 3.95
CA GLU A 54 -19.21 16.97 4.16
C GLU A 54 -18.36 16.53 2.97
N VAL A 55 -18.69 15.38 2.36
CA VAL A 55 -18.03 14.89 1.14
C VAL A 55 -18.22 15.87 -0.03
N PHE A 56 -19.44 16.35 -0.28
CA PHE A 56 -19.71 17.33 -1.33
C PHE A 56 -18.98 18.66 -1.08
N LYS A 57 -18.98 19.14 0.16
CA LYS A 57 -18.26 20.36 0.56
C LYS A 57 -16.74 20.23 0.33
N ALA A 58 -16.16 19.08 0.66
CA ALA A 58 -14.75 18.80 0.41
C ALA A 58 -14.44 18.75 -1.09
N MET A 59 -15.26 18.05 -1.87
CA MET A 59 -15.10 17.98 -3.33
C MET A 59 -15.18 19.37 -3.98
N HIS A 60 -16.13 20.21 -3.57
CA HIS A 60 -16.26 21.59 -4.05
C HIS A 60 -15.00 22.40 -3.76
N THR A 61 -14.55 22.41 -2.50
CA THR A 61 -13.36 23.14 -2.05
C THR A 61 -12.10 22.73 -2.81
N LEU A 62 -12.00 21.44 -3.15
CA LEU A 62 -10.86 20.88 -3.87
C LEU A 62 -10.98 21.00 -5.40
N GLY A 63 -12.06 21.58 -5.92
CA GLY A 63 -12.29 21.76 -7.37
C GLY A 63 -12.51 20.45 -8.12
N TYR A 64 -13.11 19.45 -7.48
CA TYR A 64 -13.60 18.26 -8.18
C TYR A 64 -14.93 18.56 -8.86
N GLU A 65 -15.18 17.89 -9.97
CA GLU A 65 -16.49 17.82 -10.59
C GLU A 65 -17.13 16.47 -10.24
N TRP A 66 -18.46 16.42 -10.09
CA TRP A 66 -19.12 15.16 -9.78
C TRP A 66 -20.51 15.04 -10.40
N LYS A 67 -20.93 13.78 -10.57
CA LYS A 67 -22.27 13.36 -10.96
C LYS A 67 -22.84 12.44 -9.90
N VAL A 68 -23.98 12.82 -9.34
CA VAL A 68 -24.72 11.99 -8.38
C VAL A 68 -25.46 10.90 -9.16
N ILE A 69 -25.14 9.63 -8.89
CA ILE A 69 -25.86 8.48 -9.44
C ILE A 69 -27.02 8.12 -8.52
N ASN A 70 -26.76 8.18 -7.21
CA ASN A 70 -27.71 8.09 -6.11
C ASN A 70 -27.18 9.00 -4.99
N PRO A 71 -28.02 9.51 -4.08
CA PRO A 71 -27.58 10.20 -2.85
C PRO A 71 -26.34 9.63 -2.14
N PHE A 72 -26.08 8.32 -2.23
CA PHE A 72 -24.95 7.63 -1.58
C PHE A 72 -23.94 7.03 -2.57
N ASN A 73 -24.10 7.29 -3.88
CA ASN A 73 -23.19 6.89 -4.95
C ASN A 73 -22.89 8.08 -5.88
N VAL A 74 -21.63 8.50 -5.89
CA VAL A 74 -21.19 9.69 -6.62
C VAL A 74 -20.00 9.35 -7.51
N ARG A 75 -20.08 9.71 -8.78
CA ARG A 75 -18.93 9.67 -9.69
C ARG A 75 -18.24 11.02 -9.69
N VAL A 76 -16.93 11.02 -9.49
CA VAL A 76 -16.12 12.21 -9.31
C VAL A 76 -15.02 12.22 -10.36
N ARG A 77 -14.72 13.40 -10.90
CA ARG A 77 -13.69 13.65 -11.90
C ARG A 77 -12.87 14.86 -11.52
N LYS A 78 -11.56 14.81 -11.77
CA LYS A 78 -10.68 15.99 -11.69
C LYS A 78 -9.62 15.97 -12.78
N TRP A 79 -9.37 17.13 -13.38
CA TRP A 79 -8.25 17.30 -14.29
C TRP A 79 -6.93 17.29 -13.52
N ASN A 80 -6.01 16.43 -13.94
CA ASN A 80 -4.64 16.44 -13.45
C ASN A 80 -3.77 17.20 -14.47
N PRO A 81 -3.30 18.42 -14.14
CA PRO A 81 -2.53 19.23 -15.09
C PRO A 81 -1.13 18.66 -15.39
N VAL A 82 -0.56 17.86 -14.49
CA VAL A 82 0.79 17.29 -14.66
C VAL A 82 0.74 16.13 -15.64
N LEU A 83 -0.21 15.22 -15.44
CA LEU A 83 -0.34 14.00 -16.23
C LEU A 83 -1.30 14.15 -17.42
N GLN A 84 -1.80 15.37 -17.66
CA GLN A 84 -2.75 15.73 -18.73
C GLN A 84 -3.90 14.73 -18.93
N HIS A 85 -4.45 14.21 -17.83
CA HIS A 85 -5.57 13.29 -17.88
C HIS A 85 -6.59 13.61 -16.78
N HIS A 86 -7.82 13.12 -16.98
CA HIS A 86 -8.82 13.16 -15.94
C HIS A 86 -8.70 11.93 -15.03
N SER A 87 -8.48 12.16 -13.74
CA SER A 87 -8.63 11.11 -12.74
C SER A 87 -10.11 10.96 -12.39
N LYS A 88 -10.61 9.73 -12.44
CA LYS A 88 -12.02 9.40 -12.17
C LYS A 88 -12.12 8.40 -11.02
N LEU A 89 -13.12 8.61 -10.17
CA LEU A 89 -13.36 7.74 -9.02
C LEU A 89 -14.86 7.69 -8.70
N VAL A 90 -15.28 6.59 -8.08
CA VAL A 90 -16.61 6.41 -7.50
C VAL A 90 -16.49 6.46 -6.00
N LEU A 91 -17.34 7.27 -5.38
CA LEU A 91 -17.58 7.29 -3.95
C LEU A 91 -18.87 6.52 -3.66
N GLN A 92 -18.80 5.58 -2.72
CA GLN A 92 -19.96 4.78 -2.33
C GLN A 92 -20.03 4.70 -0.80
N LEU A 93 -21.14 5.17 -0.24
CA LEU A 93 -21.43 5.03 1.18
C LEU A 93 -22.22 3.74 1.40
N TYR A 94 -21.73 2.90 2.30
CA TYR A 94 -22.38 1.68 2.75
C TYR A 94 -22.75 1.79 4.23
N GLN A 95 -23.87 1.20 4.60
CA GLN A 95 -24.19 0.96 6.00
C GLN A 95 -23.54 -0.35 6.43
N VAL A 96 -22.71 -0.28 7.47
CA VAL A 96 -22.07 -1.47 8.08
C VAL A 96 -22.90 -1.95 9.26
N ASP A 97 -23.34 -1.02 10.10
CA ASP A 97 -24.19 -1.26 11.26
C ASP A 97 -25.22 -0.11 11.40
N THR A 98 -26.12 -0.17 12.39
CA THR A 98 -27.15 0.85 12.65
C THR A 98 -26.60 2.28 12.80
N ARG A 99 -25.37 2.43 13.28
CA ARG A 99 -24.70 3.73 13.49
C ARG A 99 -23.29 3.77 12.92
N SER A 100 -22.97 2.88 11.98
CA SER A 100 -21.65 2.85 11.36
C SER A 100 -21.77 2.76 9.86
N TYR A 101 -21.07 3.68 9.18
CA TYR A 101 -21.05 3.77 7.74
C TYR A 101 -19.61 3.69 7.25
N LEU A 102 -19.44 3.11 6.06
CA LEU A 102 -18.16 3.00 5.37
C LEU A 102 -18.27 3.74 4.04
N LEU A 103 -17.40 4.72 3.83
CA LEU A 103 -17.22 5.38 2.54
C LEU A 103 -16.06 4.71 1.81
N ASP A 104 -16.39 4.10 0.67
CA ASP A 104 -15.45 3.42 -0.21
C ASP A 104 -15.05 4.31 -1.40
N PHE A 105 -13.87 4.03 -1.95
CA PHE A 105 -13.28 4.75 -3.09
C PHE A 105 -12.88 3.73 -4.16
N LYS A 106 -13.47 3.85 -5.34
CA LYS A 106 -13.14 2.99 -6.49
C LYS A 106 -12.63 3.85 -7.64
N CYS A 107 -11.35 3.71 -7.99
CA CYS A 107 -10.81 4.35 -9.19
C CYS A 107 -11.49 3.79 -10.46
N ILE A 108 -11.73 4.66 -11.43
CA ILE A 108 -12.15 4.29 -12.78
C ILE A 108 -10.97 4.58 -13.70
N ASP A 109 -10.49 3.55 -14.38
CA ASP A 109 -9.50 3.72 -15.44
C ASP A 109 -10.22 3.91 -16.78
N GLU A 110 -9.89 4.99 -17.48
CA GLU A 110 -10.50 5.35 -18.76
C GLU A 110 -9.56 5.09 -19.95
N SER A 111 -8.34 4.62 -19.67
CA SER A 111 -7.34 4.30 -20.69
C SER A 111 -7.68 3.09 -21.56
N GLN A 112 -8.81 2.41 -21.34
CA GLN A 112 -9.24 1.22 -22.08
C GLN A 112 -10.11 1.50 -23.32
N HIS A 113 -10.52 2.74 -23.62
CA HIS A 113 -11.53 2.98 -24.66
C HIS A 113 -11.02 3.29 -26.08
N ASP A 114 -9.71 3.16 -26.35
CA ASP A 114 -9.17 3.15 -27.73
C ASP A 114 -8.31 1.90 -28.04
N SER A 115 -8.27 0.90 -27.15
CA SER A 115 -7.33 -0.23 -27.24
C SER A 115 -8.00 -1.59 -27.00
N ASP A 116 -9.19 -1.78 -27.54
CA ASP A 116 -9.91 -3.06 -27.44
C ASP A 116 -9.30 -4.18 -28.32
N SER A 117 -8.15 -3.96 -28.99
CA SER A 117 -7.60 -4.94 -29.94
C SER A 117 -6.44 -5.81 -29.47
N LEU A 118 -5.70 -5.53 -28.38
CA LEU A 118 -4.53 -6.40 -28.04
C LEU A 118 -4.27 -6.78 -26.57
N LEU A 119 -4.85 -6.17 -25.53
CA LEU A 119 -4.40 -6.40 -24.13
C LEU A 119 -5.46 -6.98 -23.15
N VAL A 120 -6.59 -7.49 -23.63
CA VAL A 120 -7.68 -8.05 -22.78
C VAL A 120 -7.29 -9.33 -21.98
N ARG A 121 -6.06 -9.85 -22.08
CA ARG A 121 -5.66 -11.12 -21.39
C ARG A 121 -4.75 -10.99 -20.17
N ARG A 122 -4.84 -9.94 -19.35
CA ARG A 122 -4.37 -10.02 -17.94
C ARG A 122 -5.44 -9.56 -16.96
N ARG A 123 -6.60 -10.20 -17.07
CA ARG A 123 -7.55 -10.41 -15.96
C ARG A 123 -6.80 -10.74 -14.67
N SER A 124 -6.84 -9.85 -13.69
CA SER A 124 -6.95 -10.19 -12.27
C SER A 124 -7.40 -8.96 -11.51
N ASN A 125 -8.64 -9.01 -11.02
CA ASN A 125 -9.12 -8.12 -9.97
C ASN A 125 -8.08 -8.15 -8.83
N ASN A 126 -7.63 -6.99 -8.36
CA ASN A 126 -6.52 -6.73 -7.43
C ASN A 126 -5.14 -6.51 -8.10
N VAL A 127 -4.90 -5.31 -8.64
CA VAL A 127 -3.54 -4.80 -8.79
C VAL A 127 -3.51 -3.35 -8.32
N SER A 128 -2.75 -3.14 -7.26
CA SER A 128 -2.25 -1.85 -6.80
C SER A 128 -1.36 -1.26 -7.90
N MET A 129 -1.73 -0.10 -8.45
CA MET A 129 -0.79 0.74 -9.17
C MET A 129 0.16 1.40 -8.15
N CYS A 130 1.17 0.64 -7.74
CA CYS A 130 2.40 1.25 -7.26
C CYS A 130 3.06 1.83 -8.52
N LEU A 131 3.26 3.15 -8.58
CA LEU A 131 4.11 3.73 -9.62
C LEU A 131 5.52 3.15 -9.45
N ASP A 132 5.85 2.15 -10.26
CA ASP A 132 7.20 2.03 -10.79
C ASP A 132 7.07 2.07 -12.31
N SER A 133 7.46 3.20 -12.87
CA SER A 133 7.81 3.28 -14.28
C SER A 133 9.10 4.09 -14.36
N SER A 134 10.15 3.50 -13.80
CA SER A 134 11.45 3.33 -14.46
C SER A 134 11.81 4.38 -15.53
N TYR A 135 12.60 5.35 -15.08
CA TYR A 135 13.62 5.99 -15.91
C TYR A 135 14.68 4.94 -16.25
N THR A 136 14.41 4.07 -17.22
CA THR A 136 15.38 3.08 -17.70
C THR A 136 15.23 2.93 -19.20
N GLY A 137 15.80 3.90 -19.91
CA GLY A 137 15.79 3.95 -21.37
C GLY A 137 16.75 4.98 -21.94
N MET A 138 17.84 5.30 -21.25
CA MET A 138 18.99 5.91 -21.92
C MET A 138 19.88 4.76 -22.37
N ALA A 139 19.64 4.28 -23.60
CA ALA A 139 20.53 3.35 -24.26
C ALA A 139 21.93 3.99 -24.36
N PHE A 140 22.92 3.24 -23.90
CA PHE A 140 24.34 3.50 -24.09
C PHE A 140 24.63 3.53 -25.59
N ASP A 141 25.08 4.67 -26.11
CA ASP A 141 25.65 4.78 -27.45
C ASP A 141 27.18 4.64 -27.31
N PRO A 142 27.82 3.55 -27.79
CA PRO A 142 29.25 3.35 -27.65
C PRO A 142 29.96 3.84 -28.91
N ALA A 143 30.09 5.16 -29.06
CA ALA A 143 30.95 5.76 -30.09
C ALA A 143 31.39 7.17 -29.70
N TYR A 144 32.21 7.27 -28.64
CA TYR A 144 33.10 8.42 -28.51
C TYR A 144 34.40 7.96 -27.87
N ASP A 145 35.35 7.63 -28.73
CA ASP A 145 36.73 7.32 -28.35
C ASP A 145 37.49 8.61 -28.03
N HIS A 146 38.37 8.48 -27.04
CA HIS A 146 39.19 9.52 -26.42
C HIS A 146 40.29 10.03 -27.35
N SER A 147 40.66 11.31 -27.25
CA SER A 147 42.02 11.70 -26.76
C SER A 147 42.38 13.17 -26.95
N GLU A 148 43.06 13.67 -25.92
CA GLU A 148 44.07 14.72 -25.87
C GLU A 148 43.69 16.21 -25.70
N VAL A 149 44.57 16.87 -24.94
CA VAL A 149 44.42 18.03 -24.05
C VAL A 149 45.27 19.22 -24.63
N PRO A 150 45.65 20.27 -23.86
CA PRO A 150 45.20 21.66 -23.93
C PRO A 150 46.18 22.67 -24.58
N SER A 151 45.78 23.96 -24.57
CA SER A 151 46.59 25.18 -24.31
C SER A 151 46.86 26.20 -25.44
N GLN A 152 46.48 27.44 -25.11
CA GLN A 152 47.17 28.74 -25.31
C GLN A 152 47.01 29.56 -26.62
N VAL A 153 46.83 30.87 -26.37
CA VAL A 153 47.19 32.07 -27.18
C VAL A 153 46.35 32.31 -28.45
N THR A 154 45.70 33.47 -28.61
CA THR A 154 46.29 34.83 -28.68
C THR A 154 45.31 35.89 -28.20
#